data_AF-A0A9D2SVI9-F1
#
_entry.id   AF-A0A9D2SVI9-F1
#
_cell.length_a   1.000
_cell.length_b   1.000
_cell.length_c   1.000
_cell.angle_alpha   90.00
_cell.angle_beta   90.00
_cell.angle_gamma   90.00
#
_symmetry.space_group_name_H-M   'P 1'
#
loop_
_entity.id
_entity.type
_entity.pdbx_description
1 polymer ?
#
loop_
_entity_poly.entity_id
_entity_poly.type
_entity_poly.pdbx_seq_one_letter_code
_entity_poly.pdbx_strand_id
1 'polypeptide(L)'
;MKNDALNVMIYAHFICYGCNNAFLIYLYRKLSMLGEIRSFIIPRIGAHKAENHILVNNVAAVLTYQLILNLFLFLFYDVIVGEWLAYVPAFLVLNTFMCFIESTIVSFAFFRKRGIALIMIAICVNMAFHYLAVPALFPA
;
A
#
# COMPACT_ATOMS: atom_id res chain seq x y z
N MET A 1 -10.73 -26.86 12.15
CA MET A 1 -9.81 -27.15 11.04
C MET A 1 -10.18 -26.45 9.73
N LYS A 2 -11.27 -26.78 9.00
CA LYS A 2 -11.65 -25.99 7.79
C LYS A 2 -12.02 -24.53 8.07
N ASN A 3 -12.59 -24.23 9.23
CA ASN A 3 -12.97 -22.86 9.62
C ASN A 3 -11.78 -21.99 10.02
N ASP A 4 -10.67 -22.58 10.45
CA ASP A 4 -9.49 -21.84 10.88
C ASP A 4 -8.71 -21.33 9.66
N ALA A 5 -8.60 -22.13 8.60
CA ALA A 5 -7.97 -21.72 7.33
C ALA A 5 -8.66 -20.51 6.68
N LEU A 6 -9.99 -20.50 6.68
CA LEU A 6 -10.77 -19.38 6.15
C LEU A 6 -10.58 -18.13 7.02
N ASN A 7 -10.65 -18.28 8.34
CA ASN A 7 -10.46 -17.18 9.29
C ASN A 7 -9.09 -16.53 9.16
N VAL A 8 -8.04 -17.32 8.96
CA VAL A 8 -6.64 -16.88 8.87
C VAL A 8 -6.36 -16.09 7.61
N MET A 9 -6.82 -16.60 6.47
CA MET A 9 -6.71 -15.90 5.21
C MET A 9 -7.56 -14.62 5.23
N ILE A 10 -8.72 -14.65 5.89
CA ILE A 10 -9.54 -13.46 6.17
C ILE A 10 -8.78 -12.48 7.09
N TYR A 11 -8.14 -12.89 8.18
CA TYR A 11 -7.52 -11.91 9.09
C TYR A 11 -6.30 -11.21 8.47
N ALA A 12 -5.36 -11.95 7.88
CA ALA A 12 -4.14 -11.34 7.32
C ALA A 12 -4.45 -10.42 6.11
N HIS A 13 -5.33 -10.88 5.22
CA HIS A 13 -5.79 -10.12 4.07
C HIS A 13 -6.54 -8.85 4.47
N PHE A 14 -7.47 -8.92 5.43
CA PHE A 14 -8.28 -7.77 5.82
C PHE A 14 -7.46 -6.72 6.60
N ILE A 15 -6.48 -7.16 7.40
CA ILE A 15 -5.50 -6.26 8.04
C ILE A 15 -4.69 -5.54 6.95
N CYS A 16 -4.13 -6.27 5.99
CA CYS A 16 -3.39 -5.67 4.87
C CYS A 16 -4.26 -4.69 4.08
N TYR A 17 -5.49 -5.07 3.73
CA TYR A 17 -6.43 -4.22 3.00
C TYR A 17 -6.70 -2.91 3.75
N GLY A 18 -7.03 -2.99 5.04
CA GLY A 18 -7.31 -1.83 5.89
C GLY A 18 -6.09 -0.92 6.04
N CYS A 19 -4.94 -1.49 6.36
CA CYS A 19 -3.70 -0.75 6.53
C CYS A 19 -3.23 -0.11 5.21
N ASN A 20 -3.31 -0.82 4.09
CA ASN A 20 -2.93 -0.31 2.76
C ASN A 20 -3.79 0.91 2.42
N ASN A 21 -5.11 0.82 2.59
CA ASN A 21 -6.00 1.96 2.34
C ASN A 21 -5.71 3.15 3.26
N ALA A 22 -5.47 2.91 4.56
CA ALA A 22 -5.09 3.98 5.48
C ALA A 22 -3.78 4.66 5.06
N PHE A 23 -2.79 3.87 4.64
CA PHE A 23 -1.52 4.35 4.12
C PHE A 23 -1.69 5.16 2.82
N LEU A 24 -2.51 4.69 1.87
CA LEU A 24 -2.79 5.40 0.62
C LEU A 24 -3.50 6.74 0.87
N ILE A 25 -4.43 6.80 1.81
CA ILE A 25 -5.10 8.05 2.24
C ILE A 25 -4.08 9.02 2.85
N TYR A 26 -3.21 8.53 3.73
CA TYR A 26 -2.14 9.33 4.32
C TYR A 26 -1.21 9.89 3.23
N LEU A 27 -0.75 9.04 2.31
CA LEU A 27 0.15 9.42 1.22
C LEU A 27 -0.49 10.47 0.31
N TYR A 28 -1.76 10.28 -0.05
CA TYR A 28 -2.52 11.24 -0.85
C TYR A 28 -2.63 12.61 -0.17
N ARG A 29 -2.96 12.65 1.12
CA ARG A 29 -3.05 13.90 1.89
C ARG A 29 -1.70 14.62 1.92
N LYS A 30 -0.63 13.89 2.24
CA LYS A 30 0.75 14.40 2.23
C LYS A 30 1.09 15.05 0.88
N LEU A 31 0.84 14.34 -0.21
CA LEU A 31 1.19 14.83 -1.56
C LEU A 31 0.30 15.97 -2.04
N SER A 32 -0.97 15.97 -1.66
CA SER A 32 -1.88 17.08 -1.95
C SER A 32 -1.40 18.37 -1.28
N MET A 33 -1.03 18.31 0.00
CA MET A 33 -0.45 19.45 0.71
C MET A 33 0.86 19.93 0.07
N LEU A 34 1.75 19.01 -0.31
CA LEU A 34 2.98 19.36 -1.04
C LEU A 34 2.70 20.00 -2.40
N GLY A 35 1.65 19.55 -3.09
CA GLY A 35 1.18 20.13 -4.35
C GLY A 35 0.66 21.56 -4.20
N GLU A 36 0.03 21.89 -3.07
CA GLU A 36 -0.44 23.25 -2.77
C GLU A 36 0.71 24.23 -2.53
N ILE A 37 1.76 23.81 -1.83
CA ILE A 37 2.94 24.64 -1.56
C ILE A 37 4.01 24.54 -2.65
N ARG A 38 3.76 23.80 -3.73
CA ARG A 38 4.70 23.57 -4.83
C ARG A 38 5.23 24.87 -5.43
N SER A 39 4.41 25.91 -5.54
CA SER A 39 4.79 27.22 -6.06
C SER A 39 5.87 27.92 -5.21
N PHE A 40 6.02 27.54 -3.94
CA PHE A 40 7.06 28.06 -3.05
C PHE A 40 8.33 27.19 -3.08
N ILE A 41 8.19 25.89 -3.30
CA ILE A 41 9.30 24.93 -3.31
C ILE A 41 10.08 25.02 -4.62
N ILE A 42 9.40 24.94 -5.76
CA ILE A 42 10.03 24.85 -7.09
C ILE A 42 11.00 26.01 -7.35
N PRO A 43 10.67 27.28 -7.07
CA PRO A 43 11.59 28.39 -7.31
C PRO A 43 12.86 28.34 -6.45
N ARG A 44 12.83 27.67 -5.29
CA ARG A 44 13.97 27.64 -4.34
C ARG A 44 14.98 26.56 -4.67
N ILE A 45 14.53 25.37 -5.02
CA ILE A 45 15.40 24.19 -5.22
C ILE A 45 15.41 23.67 -6.66
N GLY A 46 14.53 24.20 -7.52
CA GLY A 46 14.34 23.73 -8.90
C GLY A 46 13.36 22.56 -8.99
N ALA A 47 12.61 22.51 -10.10
CA ALA A 47 11.55 21.51 -10.32
C ALA A 47 12.09 20.07 -10.26
N HIS A 48 13.15 19.78 -11.00
CA HIS A 48 13.73 18.43 -11.07
C HIS A 48 14.20 17.93 -9.70
N LYS A 49 14.86 18.77 -8.90
CA LYS A 49 15.30 18.37 -7.55
C LYS A 49 14.10 18.14 -6.63
N ALA A 50 13.10 19.03 -6.66
CA ALA A 50 11.88 18.87 -5.86
C ALA A 50 11.16 17.56 -6.17
N GLU A 51 11.00 17.24 -7.46
CA GLU A 51 10.38 15.99 -7.92
C GLU A 51 11.16 14.75 -7.47
N ASN A 52 12.48 14.77 -7.60
CA ASN A 52 13.33 13.66 -7.16
C ASN A 52 13.26 13.45 -5.64
N HIS A 53 13.27 14.52 -4.86
CA HIS A 53 13.11 14.42 -3.41
C HIS A 53 11.76 13.82 -3.00
N ILE A 54 10.68 14.19 -3.70
CA ILE A 54 9.35 13.64 -3.44
C ILE A 54 9.29 12.16 -3.81
N LEU A 55 9.83 11.79 -4.98
CA LEU A 55 9.87 10.40 -5.44
C LEU A 55 10.64 9.51 -4.45
N VAL A 56 11.86 9.90 -4.08
CA VAL A 56 12.69 9.16 -3.13
C VAL A 56 12.00 9.04 -1.77
N ASN A 57 11.40 10.13 -1.27
CA ASN A 57 10.68 10.11 0.00
C ASN A 57 9.43 9.23 -0.05
N ASN A 58 8.73 9.16 -1.18
CA ASN A 58 7.58 8.29 -1.35
C ASN A 58 8.01 6.81 -1.40
N VAL A 59 9.04 6.49 -2.17
CA VAL A 59 9.59 5.13 -2.22
C VAL A 59 10.05 4.68 -0.84
N ALA A 60 10.79 5.53 -0.12
CA ALA A 60 11.22 5.26 1.24
C ALA A 60 10.01 5.01 2.18
N ALA A 61 8.98 5.87 2.11
CA ALA A 61 7.78 5.72 2.94
C ALA A 61 7.04 4.40 2.67
N VAL A 62 6.92 3.98 1.41
CA VAL A 62 6.28 2.71 1.02
C VAL A 62 7.07 1.53 1.55
N LEU A 63 8.40 1.54 1.37
CA LEU A 63 9.27 0.46 1.85
C LEU A 63 9.26 0.38 3.37
N THR A 64 9.32 1.50 4.08
CA THR A 64 9.23 1.54 5.54
C THR A 64 7.88 1.03 6.02
N TYR A 65 6.78 1.48 5.41
CA TYR A 65 5.45 1.00 5.74
C TYR A 65 5.30 -0.50 5.54
N GLN A 66 5.72 -1.02 4.39
CA GLN A 66 5.64 -2.46 4.09
C GLN A 66 6.54 -3.29 4.99
N LEU A 67 7.73 -2.79 5.33
CA LEU A 67 8.60 -3.46 6.30
C LEU A 67 7.92 -3.57 7.67
N ILE A 68 7.31 -2.48 8.17
CA ILE A 68 6.60 -2.48 9.45
C ILE A 68 5.39 -3.42 9.40
N LEU A 69 4.59 -3.38 8.33
CA LEU A 69 3.43 -4.23 8.17
C LEU A 69 3.82 -5.71 8.09
N ASN A 70 4.83 -6.04 7.29
CA ASN A 70 5.31 -7.42 7.14
C ASN A 70 5.91 -7.94 8.45
N LEU A 71 6.65 -7.10 9.19
CA LEU A 71 7.20 -7.48 10.50
C LEU A 71 6.09 -7.65 11.55
N PHE A 72 5.08 -6.78 11.55
CA PHE A 72 3.90 -6.95 12.38
C PHE A 72 3.21 -8.29 12.08
N LEU A 73 2.90 -8.57 10.81
CA LEU A 73 2.25 -9.83 10.41
C LEU A 73 3.13 -11.05 10.73
N PHE A 74 4.46 -10.93 10.63
CA PHE A 74 5.41 -11.98 11.00
C PHE A 74 5.45 -12.25 12.51
N LEU A 75 5.33 -11.22 13.36
CA LEU A 75 5.33 -11.39 14.83
C LEU A 75 4.02 -12.00 15.35
N PHE A 76 2.89 -11.75 14.68
CA PHE A 76 1.59 -12.32 15.04
C PHE A 76 1.28 -13.63 14.30
N TYR A 77 2.28 -14.20 13.63
CA TYR A 77 2.12 -15.29 12.68
C TYR A 77 1.78 -16.63 13.34
N ASP A 78 2.34 -16.96 14.51
CA ASP A 78 2.04 -18.20 15.24
C ASP A 78 0.58 -18.26 15.75
N VAL A 79 -0.05 -17.09 15.96
CA VAL A 79 -1.47 -16.99 16.31
C VAL A 79 -2.37 -17.18 15.08
N ILE A 80 -1.81 -16.97 13.90
CA ILE A 80 -2.56 -16.85 12.64
C ILE A 80 -2.32 -18.06 11.74
N VAL A 81 -1.23 -18.83 11.79
CA VAL A 81 -0.89 -19.70 10.64
C VAL A 81 -0.61 -21.14 11.04
N GLY A 82 -1.60 -22.01 10.82
CA GLY A 82 -1.43 -23.48 10.80
C GLY A 82 -0.79 -23.97 9.49
N GLU A 83 -1.39 -24.95 8.81
CA GLU A 83 -0.84 -25.64 7.62
C GLU A 83 -0.54 -24.74 6.38
N TRP A 84 -0.89 -23.46 6.39
CA TRP A 84 -0.73 -22.53 5.27
C TRP A 84 0.52 -21.63 5.35
N LEU A 85 1.46 -21.98 6.24
CA LEU A 85 2.74 -21.27 6.47
C LEU A 85 3.52 -21.01 5.17
N ALA A 86 3.40 -21.91 4.20
CA ALA A 86 4.08 -21.82 2.92
C ALA A 86 3.57 -20.68 2.00
N TYR A 87 2.31 -20.25 2.14
CA TYR A 87 1.68 -19.30 1.22
C TYR A 87 1.77 -17.85 1.66
N VAL A 88 1.95 -17.60 2.96
CA VAL A 88 1.98 -16.22 3.47
C VAL A 88 3.20 -15.43 2.98
N PRO A 89 4.43 -15.97 2.88
CA PRO A 89 5.53 -15.24 2.28
C PRO A 89 5.22 -14.79 0.84
N ALA A 90 4.58 -15.65 0.05
CA ALA A 90 4.14 -15.32 -1.30
C ALA A 90 3.07 -14.20 -1.29
N PHE A 91 2.09 -14.27 -0.38
CA PHE A 91 1.10 -13.23 -0.19
C PHE A 91 1.73 -11.88 0.22
N LEU A 92 2.67 -11.86 1.17
CA LEU A 92 3.32 -10.63 1.65
C LEU A 92 4.14 -9.96 0.53
N VAL A 93 4.85 -10.75 -0.29
CA VAL A 93 5.56 -10.24 -1.47
C VAL A 93 4.58 -9.63 -2.48
N LEU A 94 3.49 -10.33 -2.77
CA LEU A 94 2.46 -9.87 -3.70
C LEU A 94 1.78 -8.58 -3.19
N ASN A 95 1.44 -8.53 -1.90
CA ASN A 95 0.87 -7.36 -1.23
C ASN A 95 1.82 -6.16 -1.29
N THR A 96 3.11 -6.39 -1.02
CA THR A 96 4.16 -5.36 -1.10
C THR A 96 4.23 -4.77 -2.51
N PHE A 97 4.23 -5.64 -3.53
CA PHE A 97 4.25 -5.23 -4.93
C PHE A 97 3.00 -4.43 -5.33
N MET A 98 1.82 -4.88 -4.92
CA MET A 98 0.57 -4.17 -5.22
C MET A 98 0.50 -2.81 -4.53
N CYS A 99 0.87 -2.72 -3.26
CA CYS A 99 0.93 -1.45 -2.57
C CYS A 99 1.93 -0.48 -3.22
N PHE A 100 3.04 -1.00 -3.78
CA PHE A 100 3.97 -0.17 -4.54
C PHE A 100 3.32 0.43 -5.80
N ILE A 101 2.57 -0.36 -6.56
CA ILE A 101 1.80 0.11 -7.73
C ILE A 101 0.78 1.18 -7.31
N GLU A 102 -0.01 0.91 -6.28
CA GLU A 102 -1.04 1.82 -5.77
C GLU A 102 -0.43 3.15 -5.28
N SER A 103 0.69 3.08 -4.57
CA SER A 103 1.41 4.26 -4.09
C SER A 103 1.97 5.12 -5.24
N THR A 104 2.33 4.47 -6.36
CA THR A 104 2.79 5.16 -7.57
C THR A 104 1.62 5.89 -8.25
N ILE A 105 0.43 5.26 -8.31
CA ILE A 105 -0.80 5.92 -8.79
C ILE A 105 -1.11 7.15 -7.94
N VAL A 106 -1.03 7.03 -6.61
CA VAL A 106 -1.27 8.16 -5.68
C VAL A 106 -0.18 9.23 -5.81
N SER A 107 1.06 8.86 -6.12
CA SER A 107 2.17 9.81 -6.33
C SER A 107 1.90 10.83 -7.44
N PHE A 108 1.07 10.48 -8.44
CA PHE A 108 0.64 11.43 -9.46
C PHE A 108 -0.26 12.56 -8.94
N ALA A 109 -0.83 12.44 -7.74
CA ALA A 109 -1.63 13.49 -7.12
C ALA A 109 -0.82 14.78 -6.85
N PHE A 110 0.50 14.67 -6.68
CA PHE A 110 1.39 15.84 -6.56
C PHE A 110 1.38 16.72 -7.81
N PHE A 111 1.26 16.10 -8.99
CA PHE A 111 1.37 16.82 -10.27
C PHE A 111 0.05 17.42 -10.75
N ARG A 112 -1.10 16.97 -10.22
CA ARG A 112 -2.44 17.30 -10.74
C ARG A 112 -3.32 17.94 -9.67
N LYS A 113 -3.78 19.18 -9.89
CA LYS A 113 -4.82 19.80 -9.05
C LYS A 113 -6.11 18.95 -9.13
N ARG A 114 -6.70 18.59 -7.97
CA ARG A 114 -7.89 17.72 -7.80
C ARG A 114 -7.66 16.23 -8.11
N GLY A 115 -6.66 15.63 -7.46
CA GLY A 115 -6.28 14.22 -7.59
C GLY A 115 -7.19 13.19 -6.88
N ILE A 116 -8.42 13.52 -6.47
CA ILE A 116 -9.31 12.60 -5.73
C ILE A 116 -9.58 11.32 -6.55
N ALA A 117 -9.69 11.43 -7.87
CA ALA A 117 -9.86 10.27 -8.74
C ALA A 117 -8.69 9.28 -8.62
N LEU A 118 -7.45 9.74 -8.39
CA LEU A 118 -6.26 8.88 -8.30
C LEU A 118 -6.28 8.03 -7.03
N ILE A 119 -6.67 8.60 -5.90
CA ILE A 119 -6.84 7.82 -4.67
C ILE A 119 -8.01 6.84 -4.79
N MET A 120 -9.12 7.22 -5.41
CA MET A 120 -10.23 6.31 -5.66
C MET A 120 -9.79 5.11 -6.53
N ILE A 121 -9.03 5.36 -7.60
CA ILE A 121 -8.46 4.29 -8.43
C ILE A 121 -7.56 3.37 -7.59
N ALA A 122 -6.66 3.93 -6.79
CA ALA A 122 -5.76 3.12 -5.96
C ALA A 122 -6.54 2.26 -4.93
N ILE A 123 -7.58 2.80 -4.29
CA ILE A 123 -8.45 2.06 -3.37
C ILE A 123 -9.21 0.95 -4.12
N CYS A 124 -9.71 1.23 -5.33
CA CYS A 124 -10.38 0.22 -6.16
C CYS A 124 -9.43 -0.90 -6.59
N VAL A 125 -8.17 -0.56 -6.94
CA VAL A 125 -7.13 -1.55 -7.25
C VAL A 125 -6.82 -2.42 -6.03
N ASN A 126 -6.63 -1.80 -4.86
CA ASN A 126 -6.40 -2.53 -3.60
C ASN A 126 -7.60 -3.44 -3.27
N MET A 127 -8.83 -2.96 -3.44
CA MET A 127 -10.04 -3.77 -3.28
C MET A 127 -10.09 -4.93 -4.28
N ALA A 128 -9.80 -4.71 -5.56
CA ALA A 128 -9.81 -5.77 -6.56
C ALA A 128 -8.72 -6.82 -6.29
N PHE A 129 -7.53 -6.39 -5.88
CA PHE A 129 -6.45 -7.29 -5.49
C PHE A 129 -6.90 -8.20 -4.33
N HIS A 130 -7.42 -7.59 -3.29
CA HIS A 130 -7.87 -8.27 -2.10
C HIS A 130 -9.07 -9.20 -2.39
N TYR A 131 -10.18 -8.70 -2.93
CA TYR A 131 -11.41 -9.49 -3.07
C TYR A 131 -11.46 -10.41 -4.30
N LEU A 132 -10.59 -10.22 -5.30
CA LEU A 132 -10.59 -11.03 -6.53
C LEU A 132 -9.29 -11.83 -6.70
N ALA A 133 -8.13 -11.17 -6.62
CA ALA A 133 -6.86 -11.84 -6.94
C ALA A 133 -6.39 -12.78 -5.83
N VAL A 134 -6.47 -12.37 -4.56
CA VAL A 134 -6.01 -13.20 -3.44
C VAL A 134 -6.81 -14.52 -3.33
N PRO A 135 -8.17 -14.52 -3.37
CA PRO A 135 -8.94 -15.76 -3.39
C PRO A 135 -8.66 -16.66 -4.60
N ALA A 136 -8.35 -16.08 -5.76
CA ALA A 136 -8.06 -16.84 -6.98
C ALA A 136 -6.66 -17.49 -6.95
N LEU A 137 -5.67 -16.82 -6.35
CA LEU A 137 -4.29 -17.28 -6.29
C LEU A 137 -4.00 -18.22 -5.11
N PHE A 138 -4.79 -18.08 -4.05
CA PHE A 138 -4.70 -18.91 -2.85
C PHE A 138 -6.07 -19.53 -2.56
N PRO A 139 -6.54 -20.45 -3.42
CA PRO A 139 -7.81 -21.13 -3.20
C PRO A 139 -7.72 -22.00 -1.94
N ALA A 140 -8.73 -21.89 -1.08
CA ALA A 140 -8.90 -22.68 0.13
C ALA A 140 -9.11 -24.18 -0.15
#